data_AF-A0A8S1KJF1-F1
#
_entry.id   AF-A0A8S1KJF1-F1
#
_cell.length_a   1.000
_cell.length_b   1.000
_cell.length_c   1.000
_cell.angle_alpha   90.00
_cell.angle_beta   90.00
_cell.angle_gamma   90.00
#
_symmetry.space_group_name_H-M   'P 1'
#
loop_
_entity.id
_entity.type
_entity.pdbx_description
1 polymer ?
#
loop_
_entity_poly.entity_id
_entity_poly.type
_entity_poly.pdbx_seq_one_letter_code
_entity_poly.pdbx_strand_id
1 'polypeptide(L)'
;MAISNGSSILVGSIIYIVLGIAACFGCNFYVTKKTKSPHEISENRTITLVSVTIATFCAWLMWVIAYMAQMNPLIVPEWESHQPKEES
;
A
#
# COMPACT_ATOMS: atom_id res chain seq x y z
N MET A 1 22.04 9.46 -4.84
CA MET A 1 21.08 10.19 -5.70
C MET A 1 19.89 10.55 -4.83
N ALA A 2 19.78 11.80 -4.38
CA ALA A 2 18.65 12.23 -3.57
C ALA A 2 17.40 12.21 -4.45
N ILE A 3 16.51 11.25 -4.22
CA ILE A 3 15.22 11.20 -4.89
C ILE A 3 14.41 12.37 -4.32
N SER A 4 14.05 13.32 -5.18
CA SER A 4 13.12 14.40 -4.83
C SER A 4 11.88 13.81 -4.17
N ASN A 5 11.41 14.42 -3.09
CA ASN A 5 10.19 14.07 -2.37
C ASN A 5 8.99 13.78 -3.29
N GLY A 6 8.81 14.58 -4.35
CA GLY A 6 7.75 14.35 -5.35
C GLY A 6 7.98 13.10 -6.22
N SER A 7 9.24 12.75 -6.48
CA SER A 7 9.61 11.55 -7.23
C SER A 7 9.31 10.26 -6.45
N SER A 8 9.45 10.28 -5.12
CA SER A 8 9.13 9.12 -4.27
C SER A 8 7.63 8.79 -4.25
N ILE A 9 6.78 9.81 -4.16
CA ILE A 9 5.31 9.63 -4.21
C ILE A 9 4.89 9.08 -5.57
N LEU A 10 5.48 9.60 -6.66
CA LEU A 10 5.18 9.13 -8.01
C LEU A 10 5.59 7.67 -8.20
N VAL A 11 6.80 7.31 -7.80
CA VAL A 11 7.30 5.92 -7.89
C VAL A 11 6.43 4.97 -7.08
N GLY A 12 6.12 5.31 -5.82
CA GLY A 12 5.26 4.47 -4.99
C GLY A 12 3.84 4.33 -5.55
N SER A 13 3.28 5.40 -6.10
CA SER A 13 1.94 5.34 -6.74
C SER A 13 1.93 4.43 -7.96
N ILE A 14 2.98 4.47 -8.79
CA ILE A 14 3.14 3.54 -9.93
C ILE A 14 3.21 2.09 -9.43
N ILE A 15 3.94 1.82 -8.35
CA ILE A 15 4.05 0.48 -7.76
C ILE A 15 2.67 -0.04 -7.33
N TYR A 16 1.87 0.76 -6.61
CA TYR A 16 0.53 0.36 -6.19
C TYR A 16 -0.43 0.17 -7.36
N ILE A 17 -0.31 0.95 -8.44
CA ILE A 17 -1.09 0.75 -9.68
C ILE A 17 -0.73 -0.60 -10.31
N VAL A 18 0.57 -0.90 -10.47
CA VAL A 18 1.04 -2.17 -11.04
C VAL A 18 0.59 -3.35 -10.19
N LEU A 19 0.70 -3.26 -8.86
CA LEU A 19 0.23 -4.28 -7.94
C LEU A 19 -1.28 -4.46 -8.00
N GLY A 20 -2.05 -3.37 -8.08
CA GLY A 20 -3.50 -3.41 -8.23
C GLY A 20 -3.95 -4.12 -9.51
N ILE A 21 -3.30 -3.78 -10.64
CA ILE A 21 -3.57 -4.43 -11.93
C ILE A 21 -3.24 -5.92 -11.85
N ALA A 22 -2.06 -6.28 -11.33
CA ALA A 22 -1.63 -7.67 -11.17
C ALA A 22 -2.59 -8.47 -10.26
N ALA A 23 -3.01 -7.87 -9.14
CA ALA A 23 -3.97 -8.47 -8.21
C ALA A 23 -5.35 -8.66 -8.86
N CYS A 24 -5.84 -7.68 -9.61
CA CYS A 24 -7.08 -7.80 -10.38
C CYS A 24 -7.02 -8.99 -11.35
N PHE A 25 -5.96 -9.14 -12.13
CA PHE A 25 -5.82 -10.28 -13.04
C PHE A 25 -5.71 -11.62 -12.29
N GLY A 26 -4.88 -11.68 -11.25
CA GLY A 26 -4.66 -12.90 -10.46
C GLY A 26 -5.93 -13.38 -9.76
N CYS A 27 -6.63 -12.48 -9.06
CA CYS A 27 -7.87 -12.80 -8.34
C CYS A 27 -9.01 -13.15 -9.31
N ASN A 28 -9.12 -12.45 -10.44
CA ASN A 28 -10.12 -12.76 -11.47
C ASN A 28 -9.91 -14.18 -12.04
N PHE A 29 -8.67 -14.52 -12.41
CA PHE A 29 -8.33 -15.85 -12.91
C PHE A 29 -8.59 -16.95 -11.88
N TYR A 30 -8.23 -16.70 -10.61
CA TYR A 30 -8.48 -17.64 -9.52
C TYR A 30 -9.98 -17.90 -9.32
N VAL A 31 -10.80 -16.85 -9.31
CA VAL A 31 -12.26 -16.97 -9.12
C VAL A 31 -12.91 -17.69 -10.30
N THR A 32 -12.55 -17.34 -11.54
CA THR A 32 -13.09 -18.03 -12.72
C THR A 32 -12.70 -19.52 -12.76
N LYS A 33 -11.52 -19.90 -12.27
CA LYS A 33 -11.12 -21.32 -12.19
C LYS A 33 -11.82 -22.11 -11.09
N LYS A 34 -12.15 -21.46 -9.97
CA LYS A 34 -12.70 -22.14 -8.79
C LYS A 34 -14.22 -22.28 -8.84
N THR A 35 -14.91 -21.32 -9.45
CA THR A 35 -16.37 -21.35 -9.57
C THR A 35 -16.81 -22.35 -10.65
N LYS A 36 -17.61 -23.35 -10.26
CA LYS A 36 -18.07 -24.44 -11.16
C LYS A 36 -19.38 -24.12 -11.88
N SER A 37 -20.20 -23.26 -11.31
CA SER A 37 -21.52 -22.86 -11.78
C SER A 37 -21.41 -21.66 -12.74
N PRO A 38 -21.91 -21.75 -13.99
CA PRO A 38 -21.72 -20.70 -14.98
C PRO A 38 -22.41 -19.37 -14.63
N HIS A 39 -23.53 -19.41 -13.89
CA HIS A 39 -24.25 -18.21 -13.46
C HIS A 39 -23.46 -17.40 -12.41
N GLU A 40 -22.84 -18.08 -11.45
CA GLU A 40 -22.15 -17.41 -10.33
C GLU A 40 -20.77 -16.85 -10.74
N ILE A 41 -20.24 -17.20 -11.92
CA ILE A 41 -18.94 -16.70 -12.40
C ILE A 41 -18.99 -15.18 -12.60
N SER A 42 -20.06 -14.66 -13.22
CA SER A 42 -20.16 -13.23 -13.55
C SER A 42 -20.31 -12.37 -12.28
N GLU A 43 -21.12 -12.83 -11.33
CA GLU A 43 -21.36 -12.17 -10.04
C GLU A 43 -20.08 -12.17 -9.19
N ASN A 44 -19.46 -13.35 -9.02
CA ASN A 44 -18.23 -13.49 -8.25
C ASN A 44 -17.08 -12.67 -8.86
N ARG A 45 -16.99 -12.62 -10.18
CA ARG A 45 -15.98 -11.82 -10.90
C ARG A 45 -16.16 -10.33 -10.62
N THR A 46 -17.39 -9.83 -10.63
CA THR A 46 -17.70 -8.42 -10.37
C THR A 46 -17.38 -8.05 -8.93
N ILE A 47 -17.83 -8.85 -7.97
CA ILE A 47 -17.55 -8.65 -6.54
C ILE A 47 -16.04 -8.67 -6.28
N THR A 48 -15.31 -9.60 -6.90
CA THR A 48 -13.86 -9.73 -6.75
C THR A 48 -13.11 -8.53 -7.33
N LEU A 49 -13.48 -8.06 -8.52
CA LEU A 49 -12.83 -6.89 -9.13
C LEU A 49 -13.05 -5.63 -8.30
N VAL A 50 -14.29 -5.40 -7.83
CA VAL A 50 -14.61 -4.24 -7.00
C VAL A 50 -13.87 -4.31 -5.67
N SER A 51 -13.87 -5.47 -4.99
CA SER A 51 -13.22 -5.62 -3.69
C SER A 51 -11.70 -5.45 -3.78
N VAL A 52 -11.05 -6.04 -4.79
CA VAL A 52 -9.59 -5.92 -4.99
C VAL A 52 -9.21 -4.47 -5.33
N THR A 53 -10.02 -3.78 -6.13
CA THR A 53 -9.79 -2.36 -6.47
C THR A 53 -9.88 -1.48 -5.23
N ILE A 54 -10.93 -1.63 -4.43
CA ILE A 54 -11.12 -0.86 -3.18
C ILE A 54 -10.00 -1.18 -2.19
N ALA A 55 -9.66 -2.45 -2.01
CA ALA A 55 -8.59 -2.86 -1.09
C ALA A 55 -7.23 -2.26 -1.49
N THR A 56 -6.89 -2.28 -2.79
CA THR A 56 -5.65 -1.70 -3.30
C THR A 56 -5.63 -0.18 -3.09
N PHE A 57 -6.76 0.49 -3.37
CA PHE A 57 -6.89 1.93 -3.16
C PHE A 57 -6.73 2.31 -1.69
N CYS A 58 -7.36 1.57 -0.77
CA CYS A 58 -7.20 1.77 0.67
C CYS A 58 -5.76 1.54 1.12
N ALA A 59 -5.08 0.50 0.62
CA ALA A 59 -3.69 0.23 0.94
C ALA A 59 -2.76 1.35 0.44
N TRP A 60 -3.00 1.88 -0.77
CA TRP A 60 -2.28 3.02 -1.31
C TRP A 60 -2.52 4.28 -0.47
N LEU A 61 -3.77 4.57 -0.07
CA LEU A 61 -4.09 5.70 0.79
C LEU A 61 -3.36 5.65 2.13
N MET A 62 -3.38 4.49 2.80
CA MET A 62 -2.66 4.31 4.07
C MET A 62 -1.17 4.60 3.91
N TRP A 63 -0.57 4.08 2.83
CA TRP A 63 0.85 4.29 2.54
C TRP A 63 1.17 5.77 2.25
N VAL A 64 0.40 6.43 1.38
CA VAL A 64 0.60 7.85 1.03
C VAL A 64 0.49 8.74 2.26
N ILE A 65 -0.52 8.52 3.11
CA ILE A 65 -0.72 9.32 4.34
C ILE A 65 0.46 9.13 5.29
N ALA A 66 0.87 7.89 5.56
CA ALA A 66 2.01 7.60 6.43
C ALA A 66 3.32 8.18 5.89
N TYR A 67 3.51 8.15 4.56
CA TYR A 67 4.67 8.76 3.91
C TYR A 67 4.67 10.27 4.07
N MET A 68 3.55 10.95 3.77
CA MET A 68 3.44 12.41 3.89
C MET A 68 3.60 12.90 5.33
N ALA A 69 3.12 12.14 6.32
CA ALA A 69 3.30 12.46 7.73
C ALA A 69 4.78 12.57 8.15
N GLN A 70 5.69 11.91 7.43
CA GLN A 70 7.12 11.90 7.73
C GLN A 70 7.93 12.92 6.91
N MET A 71 7.35 13.60 5.92
CA MET A 71 8.09 14.51 5.03
C MET A 71 8.50 15.83 5.69
N ASN A 72 7.77 16.27 6.71
CA ASN A 72 8.09 17.46 7.49
C ASN A 72 7.76 17.21 8.97
N PRO A 73 8.60 16.43 9.69
CA PRO A 73 8.31 16.03 11.06
C PRO A 73 8.44 17.22 12.01
N LEU A 74 7.42 17.43 12.85
CA LEU A 74 7.46 18.42 13.94
C LEU A 74 8.13 17.87 15.20
N ILE A 75 8.09 16.55 15.37
CA ILE A 75 8.63 15.85 16.53
C ILE A 75 9.78 14.98 16.03
N VAL A 76 10.96 15.17 16.61
CA VAL A 76 12.15 14.35 16.34
C VAL A 76 12.36 13.39 17.51
N PRO A 77 12.87 12.17 17.28
CA PRO A 77 13.17 11.25 18.37
C PRO A 77 14.31 11.81 19.23
N GLU A 78 14.09 11.91 20.53
CA GLU A 78 15.15 12.18 21.50
C GLU A 78 15.78 10.86 21.93
N TRP A 79 17.11 10.76 21.81
CA TRP A 79 17.87 9.62 22.30
C TRP A 79 18.38 9.97 23.69
N GLU A 80 17.84 9.32 24.72
CA GLU A 80 18.43 9.42 26.05
C GLU A 80 19.62 8.47 26.10
N SER A 81 20.82 8.98 25.82
CA SER A 81 22.00 8.23 26.24
C SER A 81 22.06 8.19 27.74
N HIS A 82 22.02 6.98 28.30
CA HIS A 82 22.61 6.70 29.59
C HIS A 82 24.13 6.97 29.53
N GLN A 83 24.54 8.23 29.51
CA GLN A 83 25.90 8.59 29.88
C GLN A 83 25.98 8.44 31.41
N PRO A 84 26.90 7.63 31.95
CA PRO A 84 27.11 7.61 33.39
C PRO A 84 27.48 9.03 33.83
N LYS A 85 26.74 9.57 34.80
CA LYS A 85 27.07 10.86 35.41
C LYS A 85 28.47 10.72 36.02
N GLU A 86 29.44 11.49 35.54
CA GLU A 86 30.67 11.67 36.30
C GLU A 86 30.31 12.41 37.60
N GLU A 87 30.31 11.67 38.71
CA GLU A 87 30.22 12.24 40.06
C GLU A 87 31.50 13.03 40.34
N SER A 88 31.37 14.35 40.43
CA SER A 88 32.39 15.27 40.95
C SER A 88 32.22 15.50 42.45
#